data_AF-A0AAE1VGA8-F1
#
_entry.id   AF-A0AAE1VGA8-F1
#
_cell.length_a   1.000
_cell.length_b   1.000
_cell.length_c   1.000
_cell.angle_alpha   90.00
_cell.angle_beta   90.00
_cell.angle_gamma   90.00
#
_symmetry.space_group_name_H-M   'P 1'
#
loop_
_entity.id
_entity.type
_entity.pdbx_description
1 polymer ?
#
loop_
_entity_poly.entity_id
_entity_poly.type
_entity_poly.pdbx_seq_one_letter_code
_entity_poly.pdbx_strand_id
1 'polypeptide(L)'
;MSSINNTQVIKFLYSYGGRIYPRRSDGKLRYIGGFTRVLSVERFISFAELMVKFGELCGSSMSLKCKLPKEDLDVLISITCDEDLMNVIQEYDRVSEMKIRAVLFPLNSAKKISPPTSPMSCFDFPASRMKTEKISCLYSPPSYAAAMAVARCYPPALGYPVGGRKDGGRCYYPGFHRGSPRHLYYVAHRNHSQ
;
A
#
# COMPACT_ATOMS: atom_id res chain seq x y z
N MET A 1 -6.82 -21.85 41.55
CA MET A 1 -7.53 -21.98 40.26
C MET A 1 -7.24 -20.70 39.49
N SER A 2 -6.46 -20.66 38.40
CA SER A 2 -6.64 -21.40 37.15
C SER A 2 -5.29 -21.53 36.41
N SER A 3 -4.66 -22.70 36.47
CA SER A 3 -3.63 -23.08 35.52
C SER A 3 -4.34 -23.48 34.23
N ILE A 4 -4.67 -22.52 33.38
CA ILE A 4 -5.24 -22.80 32.06
C ILE A 4 -4.16 -23.54 31.28
N ASN A 5 -4.35 -24.85 31.18
CA ASN A 5 -3.72 -25.81 30.27
C ASN A 5 -2.90 -25.14 29.17
N ASN A 6 -1.59 -25.00 29.38
CA ASN A 6 -0.65 -24.47 28.38
C ASN A 6 -0.61 -25.34 27.10
N THR A 7 -1.32 -26.48 27.10
CA THR A 7 -1.52 -27.42 25.99
C THR A 7 -2.75 -27.11 25.13
N GLN A 8 -3.67 -26.25 25.57
CA GLN A 8 -4.92 -26.00 24.83
C GLN A 8 -4.90 -24.70 24.01
N VAL A 9 -3.94 -23.81 24.26
CA VAL A 9 -3.84 -22.51 23.58
C VAL A 9 -2.52 -22.44 22.83
N ILE A 10 -2.58 -22.02 21.57
CA ILE A 10 -1.41 -21.80 20.73
C ILE A 10 -1.24 -20.32 20.39
N LYS A 11 0.01 -19.89 20.27
CA LYS A 11 0.38 -18.49 19.99
C LYS A 11 0.98 -18.37 18.59
N PHE A 12 0.41 -17.47 17.78
CA PHE A 12 0.96 -17.08 16.49
C PHE A 12 1.68 -15.74 16.62
N LEU A 13 2.99 -15.72 16.38
CA LEU A 13 3.76 -14.51 16.11
C LEU A 13 3.65 -14.16 14.64
N TYR A 14 2.75 -13.27 14.29
CA TYR A 14 2.50 -12.94 12.90
C TYR A 14 3.07 -11.57 12.54
N SER A 15 3.68 -11.48 11.36
CA SER A 15 4.16 -10.22 10.79
C SER A 15 3.44 -9.88 9.49
N TYR A 16 3.04 -8.62 9.29
CA TYR A 16 2.32 -8.18 8.09
C TYR A 16 2.63 -6.70 7.74
N GLY A 17 2.41 -6.31 6.49
CA GLY A 17 2.63 -4.94 5.99
C GLY A 17 4.10 -4.53 5.78
N GLY A 18 5.06 -5.42 6.07
CA GLY A 18 6.48 -5.27 5.79
C GLY A 18 6.92 -6.08 4.57
N ARG A 19 8.23 -6.24 4.41
CA ARG A 19 8.85 -6.93 3.26
C ARG A 19 9.98 -7.84 3.72
N ILE A 20 10.18 -8.94 2.98
CA ILE A 20 11.32 -9.84 3.20
C ILE A 20 12.45 -9.41 2.27
N TYR A 21 13.63 -9.15 2.84
CA TYR A 21 14.83 -8.76 2.10
C TYR A 21 16.06 -9.55 2.56
N PRO A 22 17.01 -9.85 1.66
CA PRO A 22 18.28 -10.42 2.05
C PRO A 22 19.08 -9.44 2.90
N ARG A 23 19.76 -9.97 3.91
CA ARG A 23 20.66 -9.22 4.77
C ARG A 23 22.05 -9.16 4.12
N ARG A 24 22.64 -7.95 4.07
CA ARG A 24 23.92 -7.70 3.36
C ARG A 24 25.11 -8.44 3.98
N SER A 25 25.07 -8.78 5.27
CA SER A 25 26.19 -9.40 5.98
C SER A 25 26.33 -10.90 5.71
N ASP A 26 25.21 -11.61 5.60
CA ASP A 26 25.09 -13.06 5.72
C ASP A 26 24.17 -13.67 4.64
N GLY A 27 23.57 -12.85 3.77
CA GLY A 27 22.67 -13.32 2.70
C GLY A 27 21.28 -13.77 3.15
N LYS A 28 21.12 -14.08 4.45
CA LYS A 28 19.86 -14.56 5.02
C LYS A 28 18.70 -13.57 4.88
N LEU A 29 17.50 -14.10 4.69
CA LEU A 29 16.30 -13.28 4.60
C LEU A 29 15.88 -12.74 5.98
N ARG A 30 15.45 -11.47 5.99
CA ARG A 30 14.90 -10.78 7.17
C ARG A 30 13.62 -10.05 6.81
N TYR A 31 12.70 -10.02 7.75
CA TYR A 31 11.50 -9.18 7.65
C TYR A 31 11.86 -7.74 8.06
N ILE A 32 11.50 -6.77 7.22
CA ILE A 32 11.80 -5.34 7.43
C ILE A 32 10.50 -4.54 7.32
N GLY A 33 10.28 -3.66 8.29
CA GLY A 33 9.08 -2.82 8.37
C GLY A 33 7.83 -3.59 8.78
N GLY A 34 6.66 -3.00 8.57
CA GLY A 34 5.37 -3.60 8.93
C GLY A 34 5.11 -3.68 10.43
N PHE A 35 4.23 -4.60 10.80
CA PHE A 35 3.82 -4.87 12.17
C PHE A 35 4.11 -6.32 12.53
N THR A 36 4.49 -6.55 13.79
CA THR A 36 4.61 -7.89 14.38
C THR A 36 3.75 -7.95 15.63
N ARG A 37 2.80 -8.90 15.66
CA ARG A 37 1.80 -9.04 16.73
C ARG A 37 1.70 -10.50 17.17
N VAL A 38 1.05 -10.72 18.31
CA VAL A 38 0.77 -12.06 18.84
C VAL A 38 -0.72 -12.30 18.88
N LEU A 39 -1.18 -13.40 18.30
CA LEU A 39 -2.55 -13.89 18.41
C LEU A 39 -2.53 -15.20 19.22
N SER A 40 -3.33 -15.28 20.28
CA SER A 40 -3.52 -16.52 21.04
C SER A 40 -4.88 -17.11 20.65
N VAL A 41 -4.90 -18.37 20.26
CA VAL A 41 -6.11 -19.10 19.83
C VAL A 41 -6.13 -20.49 20.44
N GLU A 42 -7.29 -21.12 20.45
CA GLU A 42 -7.40 -22.53 20.79
C GLU A 42 -6.59 -23.38 19.82
N ARG A 43 -6.01 -24.47 20.34
CA ARG A 43 -5.16 -25.38 19.59
C ARG A 43 -5.90 -26.12 18.47
N PHE A 44 -7.18 -26.38 18.65
CA PHE A 44 -8.04 -27.08 17.69
C PHE A 44 -8.89 -26.12 16.84
N ILE A 45 -8.44 -24.87 16.68
CA ILE A 45 -9.10 -23.91 15.81
C ILE A 45 -9.08 -24.38 14.36
N SER A 46 -10.19 -24.20 13.65
CA SER A 46 -10.21 -24.44 12.20
C SER A 46 -9.43 -23.36 11.45
N PHE A 47 -8.86 -23.72 10.31
CA PHE A 47 -8.17 -22.81 9.41
C PHE A 47 -9.09 -21.64 9.00
N ALA A 48 -10.36 -21.93 8.70
CA ALA A 48 -11.33 -20.90 8.35
C ALA A 48 -11.50 -19.86 9.47
N GLU A 49 -11.70 -20.29 10.72
CA GLU A 49 -11.81 -19.38 11.86
C GLU A 49 -10.52 -18.60 12.12
N LEU A 50 -9.37 -19.25 11.99
CA LEU A 50 -8.07 -18.61 12.12
C LEU A 50 -7.89 -17.49 11.09
N MET A 51 -8.28 -17.73 9.84
CA MET A 51 -8.19 -16.74 8.78
C MET A 51 -9.17 -15.58 8.95
N VAL A 52 -10.38 -15.82 9.49
CA VAL A 52 -11.32 -14.75 9.88
C VAL A 52 -10.68 -13.84 10.93
N LYS A 53 -10.11 -14.40 12.00
CA LYS A 53 -9.42 -13.62 13.04
C LYS A 53 -8.27 -12.79 12.47
N PHE A 54 -7.46 -13.35 11.58
CA PHE A 54 -6.42 -12.57 10.92
C PHE A 54 -6.98 -11.47 10.02
N GLY A 55 -8.08 -11.74 9.32
CA GLY A 55 -8.79 -10.75 8.51
C GLY A 55 -9.26 -9.55 9.32
N GLU A 56 -9.89 -9.79 10.47
CA GLU A 56 -10.35 -8.75 11.40
C GLU A 56 -9.19 -7.94 11.99
N LEU A 57 -8.11 -8.61 12.38
CA LEU A 57 -6.94 -7.95 13.00
C LEU A 57 -6.10 -7.13 12.02
N CYS A 58 -6.04 -7.55 10.76
CA CYS A 58 -5.30 -6.87 9.70
C CYS A 58 -6.15 -5.88 8.91
N GLY A 59 -7.49 -5.99 8.96
CA GLY A 59 -8.43 -5.17 8.19
C GLY A 59 -8.54 -5.56 6.71
N SER A 60 -8.05 -6.74 6.32
CA SER A 60 -8.05 -7.23 4.94
C SER A 60 -7.87 -8.75 4.88
N SER A 61 -8.33 -9.40 3.81
CA SER A 61 -8.07 -10.82 3.59
C SER A 61 -6.57 -11.10 3.43
N MET A 62 -6.06 -12.03 4.24
CA MET A 62 -4.64 -12.39 4.29
C MET A 62 -4.41 -13.85 3.93
N SER A 63 -3.21 -14.21 3.51
CA SER A 63 -2.73 -15.58 3.34
C SER A 63 -1.70 -15.86 4.42
N LEU A 64 -1.81 -17.03 5.03
CA LEU A 64 -0.96 -17.44 6.13
C LEU A 64 0.22 -18.26 5.61
N LYS A 65 1.43 -17.80 5.90
CA LYS A 65 2.64 -18.60 5.73
C LYS A 65 3.41 -18.67 7.02
N CYS A 66 3.93 -19.84 7.36
CA CYS A 66 4.63 -20.09 8.61
C CYS A 66 6.04 -20.60 8.33
N LYS A 67 6.96 -20.26 9.23
CA LYS A 67 8.25 -20.96 9.31
C LYS A 67 8.01 -22.30 9.97
N LEU A 68 8.77 -23.32 9.57
CA LEU A 68 8.95 -24.49 10.42
C LEU A 68 9.91 -24.14 11.58
N PRO A 69 9.88 -24.91 12.69
CA PRO A 69 10.85 -24.73 13.75
C PRO A 69 12.27 -24.91 13.21
N LYS A 70 13.24 -24.16 13.75
CA LYS A 70 14.66 -24.15 13.34
C LYS A 70 14.96 -23.66 11.91
N GLU A 71 13.98 -23.53 11.04
CA GLU A 71 14.14 -22.98 9.68
C GLU A 71 14.28 -21.45 9.67
N ASP A 72 14.66 -20.87 8.52
CA ASP A 72 14.80 -19.43 8.27
C ASP A 72 13.63 -18.84 7.44
N LEU A 73 13.67 -17.52 7.14
CA LEU A 73 12.56 -16.82 6.45
C LEU A 73 12.49 -17.09 4.94
N ASP A 74 13.49 -17.78 4.41
CA ASP A 74 13.58 -18.32 3.05
C ASP A 74 12.76 -19.60 2.87
N VAL A 75 12.47 -20.32 3.96
CA VAL A 75 11.67 -21.56 3.95
C VAL A 75 10.34 -21.32 4.65
N LEU A 76 9.38 -20.72 3.92
CA LEU A 76 8.02 -20.50 4.41
C LEU A 76 7.05 -21.53 3.82
N ILE A 77 6.28 -22.18 4.68
CA ILE A 77 5.20 -23.09 4.29
C ILE A 77 3.89 -22.34 4.28
N SER A 78 3.13 -22.46 3.19
CA SER A 78 1.80 -21.87 3.08
C SER A 78 0.79 -22.81 3.73
N ILE A 79 -0.07 -22.28 4.59
CA ILE A 79 -1.14 -23.04 5.24
C ILE A 79 -2.43 -22.74 4.47
N THR A 80 -3.07 -23.77 3.94
CA THR A 80 -4.26 -23.64 3.09
C THR A 80 -5.46 -24.45 3.57
N CYS A 81 -5.25 -25.40 4.48
CA CYS A 81 -6.30 -26.24 5.05
C CYS A 81 -6.03 -26.58 6.52
N ASP A 82 -6.98 -27.27 7.15
CA ASP A 82 -6.87 -27.75 8.54
C ASP A 82 -5.74 -28.77 8.71
N GLU A 83 -5.50 -29.62 7.71
CA GLU A 83 -4.40 -30.60 7.74
C GLU A 83 -3.03 -29.92 7.80
N ASP A 84 -2.80 -28.92 6.94
CA ASP A 84 -1.57 -28.10 6.97
C ASP A 84 -1.38 -27.46 8.35
N LEU A 85 -2.46 -26.91 8.93
CA LEU A 85 -2.42 -26.25 10.22
C LEU A 85 -2.04 -27.25 11.33
N MET A 86 -2.68 -28.42 11.38
CA MET A 86 -2.36 -29.47 12.35
C MET A 86 -0.91 -29.94 12.22
N ASN A 87 -0.43 -30.14 10.99
CA ASN A 87 0.93 -30.57 10.73
C ASN A 87 1.94 -29.54 11.26
N VAL A 88 1.73 -28.25 10.99
CA VAL A 88 2.59 -27.19 11.52
C VAL A 88 2.56 -27.17 13.05
N ILE A 89 1.38 -27.27 13.67
CA ILE A 89 1.27 -27.31 15.14
C ILE A 89 2.08 -28.47 15.71
N GLN A 90 1.91 -29.67 15.15
CA GLN A 90 2.60 -30.87 15.60
C GLN A 90 4.13 -30.75 15.49
N GLU A 91 4.65 -30.14 14.41
CA GLU A 91 6.09 -29.91 14.28
C GLU A 91 6.63 -29.00 15.38
N TYR A 92 5.88 -27.95 15.77
CA TYR A 92 6.27 -27.05 16.86
C TYR A 92 6.22 -27.73 18.23
N ASP A 93 5.28 -28.65 18.45
CA ASP A 93 5.22 -29.41 19.71
C ASP A 93 6.41 -30.34 19.89
N ARG A 94 6.90 -30.96 18.80
CA ARG A 94 8.07 -31.86 18.85
C ARG A 94 9.32 -31.16 19.38
N VAL A 95 9.44 -29.86 19.14
CA VAL A 95 10.57 -29.04 19.64
C VAL A 95 10.21 -28.22 20.88
N SER A 96 9.01 -28.41 21.46
CA SER A 96 8.50 -27.67 22.62
C SER A 96 8.50 -26.13 22.44
N GLU A 97 8.39 -25.66 21.19
CA GLU A 97 8.27 -24.24 20.89
C GLU A 97 6.79 -23.81 20.98
N MET A 98 6.47 -22.96 21.95
CA MET A 98 5.08 -22.56 22.21
C MET A 98 4.54 -21.46 21.26
N LYS A 99 5.30 -21.10 20.21
CA LYS A 99 5.01 -19.90 19.41
C LYS A 99 5.35 -20.08 17.93
N ILE A 100 4.31 -20.30 17.12
CA ILE A 100 4.43 -20.41 15.66
C ILE A 100 4.82 -19.05 15.08
N ARG A 101 5.86 -19.01 14.24
CA ARG A 101 6.28 -17.80 13.53
C ARG A 101 5.62 -17.74 12.16
N ALA A 102 4.78 -16.74 11.95
CA ALA A 102 4.00 -16.55 10.74
C ALA A 102 4.30 -15.20 10.06
N VAL A 103 4.09 -15.18 8.75
CA VAL A 103 4.10 -13.98 7.91
C VAL A 103 2.79 -13.99 7.12
N LEU A 104 2.04 -12.89 7.23
CA LEU A 104 0.79 -12.72 6.52
C LEU A 104 1.03 -11.88 5.26
N PHE A 105 0.50 -12.35 4.14
CA PHE A 105 0.54 -11.63 2.87
C PHE A 105 -0.88 -11.28 2.43
N PRO A 106 -1.14 -10.03 1.99
CA PRO A 106 -2.46 -9.67 1.47
C PRO A 106 -2.89 -10.60 0.34
N LEU A 107 -4.12 -11.12 0.37
CA LEU A 107 -4.72 -11.69 -0.83
C LEU A 107 -5.11 -10.52 -1.71
N ASN A 108 -4.43 -10.38 -2.85
CA ASN A 108 -4.84 -9.42 -3.86
C ASN A 108 -6.27 -9.78 -4.28
N SER A 109 -7.24 -8.91 -4.00
CA SER A 109 -8.55 -8.98 -4.64
C SER A 109 -8.33 -8.74 -6.13
N ALA A 110 -8.25 -9.82 -6.91
CA ALA A 110 -8.15 -9.72 -8.35
C ALA A 110 -9.38 -8.93 -8.87
N LYS A 111 -9.07 -7.90 -9.67
CA LYS A 111 -9.93 -7.05 -10.53
C LYS A 111 -10.17 -5.63 -9.99
N LYS A 112 -9.18 -4.76 -10.22
CA LYS A 112 -9.53 -3.45 -10.79
C LYS A 112 -10.14 -3.72 -12.16
N ILE A 113 -11.46 -3.73 -12.23
CA ILE A 113 -12.17 -3.55 -13.50
C ILE A 113 -11.79 -2.11 -13.91
N SER A 114 -10.86 -1.97 -14.84
CA SER A 114 -10.70 -0.69 -15.54
C SER A 114 -12.09 -0.26 -16.03
N PRO A 115 -12.50 1.01 -15.89
CA PRO A 115 -13.78 1.43 -16.42
C PRO A 115 -13.86 1.04 -17.91
N PRO A 116 -15.01 0.52 -18.38
CA PRO A 116 -15.16 0.15 -19.78
C PRO A 116 -14.82 1.38 -20.64
N THR A 117 -13.91 1.19 -21.60
CA THR A 117 -13.67 2.16 -22.67
C THR A 117 -15.04 2.50 -23.29
N SER A 118 -15.36 3.79 -23.31
CA SER A 118 -16.67 4.32 -23.69
C SER A 118 -17.26 3.62 -24.94
N PRO A 119 -18.58 3.40 -24.99
CA PRO A 119 -19.20 2.84 -26.19
C PRO A 119 -18.99 3.81 -27.36
N MET A 120 -18.55 3.29 -28.51
CA MET A 120 -18.52 4.05 -29.75
C MET A 120 -19.90 4.70 -29.97
N SER A 121 -19.91 6.02 -30.19
CA SER A 121 -21.11 6.71 -30.63
C SER A 121 -21.47 6.24 -32.04
N CYS A 122 -22.46 5.36 -32.15
CA CYS A 122 -23.07 4.95 -33.40
C CYS A 122 -24.23 5.89 -33.73
N PHE A 123 -24.09 6.74 -34.76
CA PHE A 123 -25.18 7.28 -35.60
C PHE A 123 -24.60 8.09 -36.76
N ASP A 124 -24.48 7.48 -37.95
CA ASP A 124 -24.34 8.19 -39.21
C ASP A 124 -25.69 8.11 -39.95
N PHE A 125 -26.39 9.24 -40.05
CA PHE A 125 -27.57 9.37 -40.91
C PHE A 125 -27.13 9.68 -42.34
N PRO A 126 -27.56 8.91 -43.37
CA PRO A 126 -27.30 9.28 -44.75
C PRO A 126 -28.32 10.32 -45.19
N ALA A 127 -27.93 11.58 -45.26
CA ALA A 127 -28.75 12.62 -45.90
C ALA A 127 -28.69 12.41 -47.43
N SER A 128 -29.76 11.85 -47.98
CA SER A 128 -30.00 11.79 -49.42
C SER A 128 -30.35 13.19 -49.98
N ARG A 129 -30.03 13.37 -51.26
CA ARG A 129 -30.02 14.63 -52.02
C ARG A 129 -31.41 15.27 -52.18
N MET A 130 -31.44 16.61 -52.19
CA MET A 130 -32.34 17.40 -53.04
C MET A 130 -31.58 18.60 -53.63
N LYS A 131 -31.49 18.66 -54.97
CA LYS A 131 -31.30 19.91 -55.71
C LYS A 131 -32.67 20.59 -55.80
N THR A 132 -32.72 21.92 -55.78
CA THR A 132 -33.51 22.75 -56.72
C THR A 132 -33.33 24.25 -56.43
N GLU A 133 -32.90 24.93 -57.49
CA GLU A 133 -33.20 26.28 -57.99
C GLU A 133 -33.09 27.55 -57.14
N LYS A 134 -32.49 28.54 -57.81
CA LYS A 134 -32.34 29.94 -57.42
C LYS A 134 -33.68 30.67 -57.53
N ILE A 135 -34.06 31.38 -56.47
CA ILE A 135 -34.98 32.52 -56.56
C ILE A 135 -34.29 33.75 -55.97
N SER A 136 -34.52 34.87 -56.64
CA SER A 136 -33.78 36.13 -56.67
C SER A 136 -34.09 37.11 -55.53
N CYS A 137 -33.06 37.91 -55.17
CA CYS A 137 -33.07 39.37 -54.87
C CYS A 137 -33.86 39.84 -53.61
N LEU A 138 -33.48 40.82 -52.77
CA LEU A 138 -32.58 41.98 -52.79
C LEU A 138 -32.18 42.36 -51.34
N TYR A 139 -31.14 43.19 -51.21
CA TYR A 139 -30.67 44.02 -50.08
C TYR A 139 -29.42 43.58 -49.28
N SER A 140 -28.44 44.47 -49.34
CA SER A 140 -27.02 44.36 -48.97
C SER A 140 -26.74 44.50 -47.46
N PRO A 141 -25.64 43.92 -46.95
CA PRO A 141 -25.11 44.15 -45.60
C PRO A 141 -24.12 45.33 -45.55
N PRO A 142 -23.91 46.00 -44.40
CA PRO A 142 -22.76 46.88 -44.22
C PRO A 142 -21.52 46.06 -43.87
N SER A 143 -20.46 46.35 -44.60
CA SER A 143 -19.09 45.89 -44.45
C SER A 143 -18.39 46.56 -43.27
N TYR A 144 -17.56 45.81 -42.54
CA TYR A 144 -16.10 46.05 -42.49
C TYR A 144 -15.38 44.91 -41.75
N ALA A 145 -14.11 44.76 -42.13
CA ALA A 145 -13.32 43.55 -42.04
C ALA A 145 -12.63 43.34 -40.67
N ALA A 146 -12.33 42.08 -40.35
CA ALA A 146 -11.14 41.73 -39.57
C ALA A 146 -10.56 40.41 -40.09
N ALA A 147 -9.24 40.42 -40.27
CA ALA A 147 -8.46 39.44 -41.00
C ALA A 147 -8.19 38.13 -40.23
N MET A 148 -7.83 37.13 -41.03
CA MET A 148 -7.40 35.76 -40.73
C MET A 148 -6.34 35.66 -39.62
N ALA A 149 -6.32 34.52 -38.90
CA ALA A 149 -5.23 33.52 -38.96
C ALA A 149 -5.08 32.66 -37.67
N VAL A 150 -5.13 31.34 -37.86
CA VAL A 150 -4.46 30.22 -37.17
C VAL A 150 -4.36 30.14 -35.62
N ALA A 151 -5.02 29.08 -35.12
CA ALA A 151 -4.48 28.03 -34.24
C ALA A 151 -3.37 28.37 -33.22
N ARG A 152 -3.66 28.19 -31.92
CA ARG A 152 -3.20 27.04 -31.10
C ARG A 152 -3.66 27.16 -29.64
N CYS A 153 -4.01 26.02 -29.06
CA CYS A 153 -4.39 25.78 -27.67
C CYS A 153 -3.30 26.18 -26.67
N TYR A 154 -3.66 26.84 -25.56
CA TYR A 154 -3.11 26.61 -24.21
C TYR A 154 -4.15 27.06 -23.13
N PRO A 155 -4.28 26.34 -22.00
CA PRO A 155 -5.24 26.68 -20.93
C PRO A 155 -4.76 27.88 -20.11
N PRO A 156 -5.66 28.71 -19.52
CA PRO A 156 -5.24 29.82 -18.69
C PRO A 156 -4.70 29.31 -17.35
N ALA A 157 -3.39 29.49 -17.14
CA ALA A 157 -2.75 29.36 -15.85
C ALA A 157 -3.26 30.45 -14.89
N LEU A 158 -3.63 30.05 -13.67
CA LEU A 158 -3.84 30.96 -12.54
C LEU A 158 -2.61 31.87 -12.38
N GLY A 159 -2.81 33.18 -12.53
CA GLY A 159 -1.78 34.19 -12.29
C GLY A 159 -1.67 34.53 -10.80
N TYR A 160 -0.45 34.53 -10.28
CA TYR A 160 -0.09 35.23 -9.04
C TYR A 160 0.53 36.57 -9.43
N PRO A 161 0.25 37.68 -8.72
CA PRO A 161 0.84 38.96 -9.06
C PRO A 161 2.34 38.99 -8.72
N VAL A 162 3.15 39.28 -9.73
CA VAL A 162 4.56 39.69 -9.60
C VAL A 162 4.56 41.18 -9.23
N GLY A 163 4.91 41.49 -7.98
CA GLY A 163 5.36 42.82 -7.56
C GLY A 163 6.88 42.87 -7.64
N GLY A 164 7.42 43.76 -8.49
CA GLY A 164 8.85 43.94 -8.67
C GLY A 164 9.40 45.21 -8.02
N ARG A 165 10.64 45.06 -7.48
CA ARG A 165 11.68 46.05 -7.13
C ARG A 165 11.56 46.65 -5.70
N LYS A 166 12.62 46.79 -4.89
CA LYS A 166 14.02 47.13 -5.18
C LYS A 166 14.93 46.82 -3.96
N ASP A 167 16.22 46.62 -4.24
CA ASP A 167 17.42 46.77 -3.39
C ASP A 167 17.80 45.72 -2.30
N GLY A 168 18.89 44.99 -2.59
CA GLY A 168 20.07 44.88 -1.73
C GLY A 168 20.01 43.96 -0.49
N GLY A 169 20.41 42.70 -0.64
CA GLY A 169 20.78 41.87 0.51
C GLY A 169 21.24 40.46 0.13
N ARG A 170 22.45 40.07 0.54
CA ARG A 170 23.05 38.75 0.31
C ARG A 170 22.15 37.63 0.86
N CYS A 171 21.79 36.66 0.03
CA CYS A 171 21.17 35.41 0.48
C CYS A 171 22.26 34.38 0.82
N TYR A 172 22.51 34.18 2.11
CA TYR A 172 23.13 32.95 2.63
C TYR A 172 22.02 31.89 2.76
N TYR A 173 22.18 30.72 2.13
CA TYR A 173 21.28 29.58 2.36
C TYR A 173 21.70 28.83 3.63
N PRO A 174 20.81 28.63 4.64
CA PRO A 174 21.03 27.63 5.67
C PRO A 174 20.30 26.34 5.30
N GLY A 175 21.08 25.26 5.16
CA GLY A 175 20.58 23.90 5.00
C GLY A 175 19.84 23.42 6.25
N PHE A 176 18.60 22.98 6.07
CA PHE A 176 17.80 22.37 7.12
C PHE A 176 18.22 20.91 7.36
N HIS A 177 19.11 20.70 8.33
CA HIS A 177 19.21 19.44 9.06
C HIS A 177 18.01 19.33 10.01
N ARG A 178 17.04 18.47 9.69
CA ARG A 178 15.95 18.14 10.62
C ARG A 178 16.36 16.96 11.51
N GLY A 179 17.19 17.28 12.51
CA GLY A 179 17.50 16.40 13.66
C GLY A 179 16.40 16.50 14.72
N SER A 180 15.93 15.34 15.18
CA SER A 180 14.89 15.17 16.20
C SER A 180 15.40 15.51 17.61
N PRO A 181 14.63 16.19 18.49
CA PRO A 181 15.08 16.49 19.85
C PRO A 181 14.94 15.26 20.76
N ARG A 182 16.06 14.64 21.14
CA ARG A 182 16.11 13.67 22.24
C ARG A 182 16.54 14.41 23.52
N HIS A 183 15.62 14.41 24.49
CA HIS A 183 15.91 14.67 25.90
C HIS A 183 17.08 13.77 26.35
N LEU A 184 18.19 14.37 26.75
CA LEU A 184 19.29 13.71 27.44
C LEU A 184 19.17 14.03 28.93
N TYR A 185 18.81 13.02 29.70
CA TYR A 185 18.98 13.05 31.16
C TYR A 185 20.48 12.83 31.43
N TYR A 186 21.13 13.82 32.03
CA TYR A 186 22.41 13.65 32.70
C TYR A 186 22.14 12.86 34.00
N VAL A 187 22.76 11.68 34.16
CA VAL A 187 22.93 11.04 35.46
C VAL A 187 24.42 10.91 35.72
N ALA A 188 24.87 11.58 36.77
CA ALA A 188 26.25 11.62 37.19
C ALA A 188 26.70 10.31 37.86
N HIS A 189 27.99 10.05 37.68
CA HIS A 189 28.83 8.98 38.20
C HIS A 189 28.62 8.62 39.68
N ARG A 190 28.72 7.33 40.01
CA ARG A 190 29.37 6.89 41.25
C ARG A 190 29.99 5.50 41.10
N ASN A 191 31.32 5.46 41.03
CA ASN A 191 32.13 4.25 41.23
C ASN A 191 32.15 3.95 42.72
N HIS A 192 31.99 2.69 43.14
CA HIS A 192 32.57 2.18 44.39
C HIS A 192 33.13 0.77 44.11
N SER A 193 34.43 0.65 44.28
CA SER A 193 35.17 -0.59 44.47
C SER A 193 35.09 -1.01 45.94
N GLN A 194 34.90 -2.29 46.19
CA GLN A 194 35.52 -3.04 47.30
C GLN A 194 35.88 -4.43 46.79
#